data_AF-A0A6G8KUZ5-F1
#
_entry.id   AF-A0A6G8KUZ5-F1
#
_cell.length_a   1.000
_cell.length_b   1.000
_cell.length_c   1.000
_cell.angle_alpha   90.00
_cell.angle_beta   90.00
_cell.angle_gamma   90.00
#
_symmetry.space_group_name_H-M   'P 1'
#
loop_
_entity.id
_entity.type
_entity.pdbx_description
1 polymer ?
#
loop_
_entity_poly.entity_id
_entity_poly.type
_entity_poly.pdbx_seq_one_letter_code
_entity_poly.pdbx_strand_id
1 'polypeptide(L)' 'MQGLPHAIRTAWGKQKWERGRLGFPKTDEYEWKGKVRQDFQGGYITWTRSEGARIRYT' A
#
# COMPACT_ATOMS: atom_id res chain seq x y z
N MET A 1 17.51 6.95 -7.81
CA MET A 1 16.69 7.33 -6.64
C MET A 1 15.27 7.58 -7.10
N GLN A 2 14.35 6.64 -6.88
CA GLN A 2 12.91 6.86 -6.78
C GLN A 2 12.38 5.69 -5.95
N GLY A 3 11.59 5.96 -4.91
CA GLY A 3 10.78 4.89 -4.33
C GLY A 3 9.86 4.41 -5.43
N LEU A 4 9.95 3.12 -5.79
CA LEU A 4 9.24 2.62 -6.97
C LEU A 4 7.73 2.87 -6.76
N PRO A 5 7.06 3.67 -7.61
CA PRO A 5 5.60 3.94 -7.54
C PRO A 5 4.72 2.69 -7.78
N HIS A 6 5.34 1.52 -7.64
CA HIS A 6 4.76 0.20 -7.84
C HIS A 6 4.92 -0.68 -6.60
N ALA A 7 5.57 -0.22 -5.53
CA ALA A 7 5.84 -1.08 -4.38
C ALA A 7 4.57 -1.41 -3.59
N ILE A 8 3.68 -0.43 -3.41
CA ILE A 8 2.36 -0.66 -2.81
C ILE A 8 1.49 -1.48 -3.77
N ARG A 9 1.45 -1.13 -5.05
CA ARG A 9 0.70 -1.88 -6.07
C ARG A 9 1.14 -3.35 -6.17
N THR A 10 2.44 -3.63 -6.08
CA THR A 10 2.99 -4.99 -6.07
C THR A 10 2.55 -5.74 -4.81
N ALA A 11 2.58 -5.08 -3.64
CA ALA A 11 2.10 -5.69 -2.40
C ALA A 11 0.60 -5.97 -2.45
N TRP A 12 -0.20 -5.05 -2.97
CA TRP A 12 -1.63 -5.24 -3.17
C TRP A 12 -1.93 -6.40 -4.13
N GLY A 13 -1.15 -6.54 -5.21
CA GLY A 13 -1.28 -7.69 -6.12
C GLY A 13 -1.01 -9.04 -5.47
N LYS A 14 -0.03 -9.13 -4.56
CA LYS A 14 0.21 -10.33 -3.75
C LYS A 14 -0.97 -10.67 -2.82
N GLN A 15 -1.78 -9.67 -2.47
CA GLN A 15 -3.00 -9.85 -1.67
C GLN A 15 -4.24 -10.18 -2.49
N LYS A 16 -4.09 -10.58 -3.76
CA LYS A 16 -5.20 -10.87 -4.70
C LYS A 16 -6.01 -9.63 -5.12
N TRP A 17 -5.37 -8.46 -5.13
CA TRP A 17 -5.97 -7.22 -5.61
C TRP A 17 -7.29 -6.90 -4.90
N GLU A 18 -8.29 -6.39 -5.61
CA GLU A 18 -9.63 -6.07 -5.09
C GLU A 18 -10.40 -7.30 -4.58
N ARG A 19 -10.01 -8.50 -5.02
CA ARG A 19 -10.59 -9.77 -4.54
C ARG A 19 -10.01 -10.19 -3.19
N GLY A 20 -9.00 -9.48 -2.71
CA GLY A 20 -8.34 -9.68 -1.44
C GLY A 20 -9.03 -9.01 -0.26
N ARG A 21 -8.52 -9.28 0.95
CA ARG A 21 -9.02 -8.65 2.20
C ARG A 21 -8.90 -7.13 2.23
N LEU A 22 -7.99 -6.54 1.45
CA LEU A 22 -7.88 -5.08 1.35
C LEU A 22 -9.03 -4.46 0.54
N GLY A 23 -9.59 -5.18 -0.43
CA GLY A 23 -10.58 -4.63 -1.35
C GLY A 23 -9.98 -3.55 -2.26
N PHE A 24 -10.82 -2.59 -2.65
CA PHE A 24 -10.45 -1.51 -3.55
C PHE A 24 -9.64 -0.41 -2.85
N PRO A 25 -8.73 0.28 -3.58
CA PRO A 25 -8.10 1.50 -3.10
C PRO A 25 -9.15 2.60 -2.89
N LYS A 26 -9.00 3.35 -1.81
CA LYS A 26 -9.81 4.54 -1.49
C LYS A 26 -9.07 5.84 -1.78
N THR A 27 -7.75 5.78 -1.88
CA THR A 27 -6.88 6.92 -2.16
C THR A 27 -5.82 6.51 -3.18
N ASP A 28 -5.17 7.51 -3.79
CA ASP A 28 -3.86 7.32 -4.39
C ASP A 28 -2.78 7.16 -3.30
N GLU A 29 -1.53 6.92 -3.71
CA GLU A 29 -0.38 6.96 -2.81
C GLU A 29 -0.13 8.40 -2.33
N TYR A 30 0.03 8.59 -1.02
CA TYR A 30 0.31 9.89 -0.40
C TYR A 30 1.37 9.78 0.69
N GLU A 31 2.06 10.89 1.00
CA GLU A 31 3.00 10.89 2.11
C GLU A 31 2.29 10.93 3.47
N TRP A 32 2.70 10.03 4.36
CA TRP A 32 2.20 9.92 5.71
C TRP A 32 3.34 9.60 6.67
N LYS A 33 3.68 10.56 7.54
CA LYS A 33 4.71 10.41 8.60
C LYS A 33 6.04 9.86 8.08
N GLY A 34 6.53 10.39 6.96
CA GLY A 34 7.80 9.96 6.34
C GLY A 34 7.72 8.59 5.64
N LYS A 35 6.51 8.06 5.41
CA LYS A 35 6.25 6.86 4.61
C LYS A 35 5.33 7.21 3.45
N VAL A 36 5.37 6.43 2.38
CA VAL A 36 4.30 6.45 1.37
C VAL A 36 3.18 5.56 1.89
N ARG A 37 1.93 5.99 1.78
CA ARG A 37 0.76 5.24 2.22
C ARG A 37 -0.34 5.28 1.18
N GLN A 38 -1.08 4.19 1.07
CA GLN A 38 -2.33 4.13 0.32
C GLN A 38 -3.39 3.44 1.18
N ASP A 39 -4.59 4.00 1.22
CA ASP A 39 -5.70 3.43 1.96
C ASP A 39 -6.59 2.58 1.05
N PHE A 40 -7.07 1.49 1.60
CA PHE A 40 -7.96 0.53 0.95
C PHE A 40 -9.23 0.34 1.80
N GLN A 41 -10.24 -0.32 1.25
CA GLN A 41 -11.50 -0.57 1.96
C GLN A 41 -11.29 -1.30 3.30
N GLY A 42 -10.49 -2.37 3.29
CA GLY A 42 -10.23 -3.22 4.45
C GLY A 42 -8.92 -2.95 5.19
N GLY A 43 -8.27 -1.80 4.96
CA GLY A 43 -7.02 -1.47 5.61
C GLY A 43 -6.17 -0.45 4.85
N TYR A 44 -4.87 -0.55 4.99
CA TYR A 44 -3.91 0.32 4.30
C TYR A 44 -2.57 -0.38 4.09
N ILE A 45 -1.80 0.13 3.13
CA ILE A 45 -0.42 -0.28 2.91
C ILE A 45 0.49 0.93 3.10
N THR A 46 1.56 0.77 3.87
CA THR A 46 2.64 1.77 3.99
C THR A 46 3.92 1.23 3.36
N TRP A 47 4.72 2.10 2.77
CA TRP A 47 6.00 1.75 2.18
C TRP A 47 7.10 2.75 2.58
N THR A 48 8.29 2.22 2.87
CA THR A 48 9.54 2.97 2.96
C THR A 48 10.64 2.22 2.21
N ARG A 49 11.71 2.92 1.83
CA ARG A 49 12.87 2.28 1.18
C ARG A 49 13.56 1.27 2.10
N SER A 50 13.57 1.51 3.40
CA SER A 50 14.23 0.67 4.41
C SER A 50 13.40 -0.53 4.83
N GLU A 51 12.07 -0.40 4.94
CA GLU A 51 11.20 -1.46 5.48
C GLU A 51 10.40 -2.21 4.42
N GLY A 52 10.33 -1.68 3.19
CA GLY A 52 9.47 -2.20 2.14
C GLY A 52 7.98 -1.94 2.42
N ALA A 53 7.12 -2.68 1.72
CA ALA A 53 5.67 -2.55 1.87
C ALA A 53 5.16 -3.33 3.10
N ARG A 54 4.34 -2.68 3.92
CA ARG A 54 3.70 -3.23 5.12
C ARG A 54 2.20 -3.07 4.99
N ILE A 55 1.47 -4.18 5.10
CA ILE A 55 0.01 -4.22 5.03
C ILE A 55 -0.55 -4.21 6.45
N ARG A 56 -1.60 -3.42 6.68
CA ARG A 56 -2.36 -3.41 7.93
C ARG A 56 -3.85 -3.44 7.63
N TYR A 57 -4.55 -4.42 8.19
CA TYR A 57 -6.00 -4.52 8.09
C TYR A 57 -6.69 -3.69 9.17
N THR A 58 -7.91 -3.24 8.88
CA THR A 58 -8.80 -2.51 9.80
C THR A 58 -10.11 -3.25 9.97
#